data_AF-A0A7C9BH36-F1
#
_entry.id   AF-A0A7C9BH36-F1
#
_cell.length_a   1.000
_cell.length_b   1.000
_cell.length_c   1.000
_cell.angle_alpha   90.00
_cell.angle_beta   90.00
_cell.angle_gamma   90.00
#
_symmetry.space_group_name_H-M   'P 1'
#
loop_
_entity.id
_entity.type
_entity.pdbx_description
1 polymer ?
#
loop_
_entity_poly.entity_id
_entity_poly.type
_entity_poly.pdbx_seq_one_letter_code
_entity_poly.pdbx_strand_id
1 'polypeptide(L)'
;MDHPTTNEDHQSGYFEKSIKNYLIEHHPDLIQGEGIQIHLMELTEDALTLFQAYDRAGMLPYEAMERALTETLKDISSPYSILKDFLIENETFLNYTTGIEDLDKQDLVLKLLAENVEQISAIQMAATPEEMTQANKELLLGVGKTLIALNKS
;
A
#
# COMPACT_ATOMS: atom_id res chain seq x y z
N MET A 1 -7.50 42.63 7.71
CA MET A 1 -8.15 41.39 8.13
C MET A 1 -7.09 40.32 8.03
N ASP A 2 -6.75 39.75 9.17
CA ASP A 2 -5.58 38.90 9.38
C ASP A 2 -5.64 37.59 8.60
N HIS A 3 -4.46 37.17 8.11
CA HIS A 3 -4.20 35.86 7.53
C HIS A 3 -4.14 34.78 8.63
N PRO A 4 -4.96 33.72 8.58
CA PRO A 4 -4.69 32.49 9.32
C PRO A 4 -4.08 31.45 8.37
N THR A 5 -2.90 31.70 7.81
CA THR A 5 -2.26 30.74 6.88
C THR A 5 -1.35 29.73 7.58
N THR A 6 -0.88 30.01 8.79
CA THR A 6 0.17 29.18 9.42
C THR A 6 -0.30 27.80 9.87
N ASN A 7 -1.51 27.64 10.40
CA ASN A 7 -1.96 26.33 10.90
C ASN A 7 -2.33 25.34 9.80
N GLU A 8 -2.99 25.79 8.73
CA GLU A 8 -3.34 24.93 7.59
C GLU A 8 -2.09 24.51 6.81
N ASP A 9 -1.13 25.42 6.61
CA ASP A 9 0.15 25.11 5.95
C ASP A 9 0.97 24.07 6.74
N HIS A 10 0.98 24.16 8.08
CA HIS A 10 1.66 23.18 8.94
C HIS A 10 0.98 21.80 8.94
N GLN A 11 -0.35 21.76 8.94
CA GLN A 11 -1.13 20.52 8.91
C GLN A 11 -1.03 19.83 7.54
N SER A 12 -1.13 20.61 6.46
CA SER A 12 -0.92 20.10 5.09
C SER A 12 0.47 19.50 4.95
N GLY A 13 1.52 20.19 5.43
CA GLY A 13 2.88 19.67 5.40
C GLY A 13 3.09 18.42 6.26
N TYR A 14 2.34 18.28 7.37
CA TYR A 14 2.36 17.08 8.19
C TYR A 14 1.71 15.89 7.49
N PHE A 15 0.48 16.06 6.95
CA PHE A 15 -0.25 14.99 6.27
C PHE A 15 0.49 14.53 5.03
N GLU A 16 0.92 15.46 4.16
CA GLU A 16 1.66 15.14 2.94
C GLU A 16 2.91 14.31 3.27
N LYS A 17 3.71 14.75 4.24
CA LYS A 17 4.93 14.03 4.65
C LYS A 17 4.62 12.65 5.22
N SER A 18 3.60 12.54 6.07
CA SER A 18 3.25 11.29 6.73
C SER A 18 2.69 10.27 5.74
N ILE A 19 1.79 10.70 4.86
CA ILE A 19 1.23 9.88 3.78
C ILE A 19 2.33 9.43 2.84
N LYS A 20 3.22 10.35 2.40
CA LYS A 20 4.34 10.00 1.52
C LYS A 20 5.26 8.94 2.15
N ASN A 21 5.60 9.09 3.42
CA ASN A 21 6.44 8.11 4.12
C ASN A 21 5.74 6.74 4.20
N TYR A 22 4.45 6.73 4.53
CA TYR A 22 3.66 5.50 4.54
C TYR A 22 3.64 4.81 3.17
N LEU A 23 3.41 5.56 2.10
CA LEU A 23 3.41 5.02 0.74
C LEU A 23 4.79 4.46 0.36
N ILE A 24 5.90 5.10 0.75
CA ILE A 24 7.24 4.57 0.50
C ILE A 24 7.46 3.22 1.19
N GLU A 25 6.97 3.07 2.42
CA GLU A 25 7.21 1.88 3.23
C GLU A 25 6.26 0.71 2.87
N HIS A 26 5.00 1.03 2.58
CA HIS A 26 3.93 0.03 2.46
C HIS A 26 3.43 -0.16 1.02
N HIS A 27 3.57 0.85 0.17
CA HIS A 27 3.05 0.86 -1.21
C HIS A 27 4.07 1.47 -2.20
N PRO A 28 5.32 0.97 -2.26
CA PRO A 28 6.40 1.53 -3.05
C PRO A 28 6.14 1.49 -4.57
N ASP A 29 5.12 0.76 -5.02
CA ASP A 29 4.62 0.74 -6.38
C ASP A 29 3.75 1.97 -6.70
N LEU A 30 3.00 2.49 -5.73
CA LEU A 30 2.21 3.72 -5.91
C LEU A 30 3.09 4.98 -6.01
N ILE A 31 4.35 4.90 -5.57
CA ILE A 31 5.32 6.00 -5.67
C ILE A 31 6.23 5.93 -6.91
N GLN A 32 5.96 5.01 -7.84
CA GLN A 32 6.71 4.89 -9.09
C GLN A 32 5.78 5.11 -10.30
N GLY A 33 5.44 6.37 -10.61
CA GLY A 33 4.55 6.67 -11.73
C GLY A 33 4.32 8.17 -11.99
N GLU A 34 3.86 8.48 -13.20
CA GLU A 34 3.31 9.80 -13.51
C GLU A 34 1.98 9.98 -12.77
N GLY A 35 1.82 11.07 -12.01
CA GLY A 35 0.57 11.35 -11.28
C GLY A 35 0.63 11.17 -9.75
N ILE A 36 1.74 10.70 -9.19
CA ILE A 36 1.95 10.64 -7.72
C ILE A 36 1.64 11.93 -7.01
N GLN A 37 2.07 13.04 -7.60
CA GLN A 37 1.90 14.33 -6.95
C GLN A 37 0.42 14.71 -6.86
N ILE A 38 -0.39 14.28 -7.84
CA ILE A 38 -1.85 14.46 -7.83
C ILE A 38 -2.45 13.52 -6.78
N HIS A 39 -2.09 12.24 -6.78
CA HIS A 39 -2.63 11.27 -5.82
C HIS A 39 -2.27 11.60 -4.37
N LEU A 40 -1.02 12.03 -4.11
CA LEU A 40 -0.58 12.47 -2.80
C LEU A 40 -1.33 13.73 -2.35
N MET A 41 -1.61 14.65 -3.27
CA MET A 41 -2.40 15.85 -3.00
C MET A 41 -3.85 15.47 -2.64
N GLU A 42 -4.49 14.59 -3.41
CA GLU A 42 -5.84 14.07 -3.12
C GLU A 42 -5.92 13.44 -1.74
N LEU A 43 -5.00 12.54 -1.40
CA LEU A 43 -4.95 11.91 -0.06
C LEU A 43 -4.71 12.95 1.05
N THR A 44 -3.90 13.97 0.79
CA THR A 44 -3.65 15.05 1.75
C THR A 44 -4.89 15.90 1.98
N GLU A 45 -5.63 16.22 0.90
CA GLU A 45 -6.91 16.94 0.97
C GLU A 45 -7.99 16.15 1.71
N ASP A 46 -8.06 14.83 1.51
CA ASP A 46 -8.96 13.95 2.23
C ASP A 46 -8.65 13.94 3.73
N ALA A 47 -7.37 13.81 4.10
CA ALA A 47 -6.94 13.84 5.51
C ALA A 47 -7.26 15.19 6.16
N LEU A 48 -7.03 16.30 5.46
CA LEU A 48 -7.40 17.64 5.94
C LEU A 48 -8.91 17.78 6.14
N THR A 49 -9.71 17.26 5.20
CA THR A 49 -11.17 17.29 5.28
C THR A 49 -11.67 16.50 6.50
N LEU A 50 -11.13 15.31 6.74
CA LEU A 50 -11.44 14.50 7.93
C LEU A 50 -11.02 15.20 9.22
N PHE A 51 -9.81 15.77 9.24
CA PHE A 51 -9.31 16.53 10.38
C PHE A 51 -10.25 17.67 10.75
N GLN A 52 -10.64 18.51 9.78
CA GLN A 52 -11.57 19.61 10.01
C GLN A 52 -12.94 19.13 10.50
N ALA A 53 -13.41 17.97 10.04
CA ALA A 53 -14.65 17.37 10.51
C ALA A 53 -14.56 16.95 11.99
N TYR A 54 -13.46 16.31 12.40
CA TYR A 54 -13.26 15.93 13.81
C TYR A 54 -13.02 17.12 14.74
N ASP A 55 -12.28 18.13 14.27
CA ASP A 55 -12.07 19.37 15.03
C ASP A 55 -13.41 20.09 15.30
N ARG A 56 -14.28 20.18 14.28
CA ARG A 56 -15.65 20.70 14.44
C ARG A 56 -16.53 19.83 15.35
N ALA A 57 -16.24 18.54 15.46
CA ALA A 57 -16.90 17.64 16.40
C ALA A 57 -16.38 17.77 17.85
N GLY A 58 -15.40 18.65 18.10
CA GLY A 58 -14.84 18.91 19.42
C GLY A 58 -13.76 17.92 19.87
N MET A 59 -13.20 17.16 18.93
CA MET A 59 -12.05 16.27 19.20
C MET A 59 -10.79 17.10 19.49
N LEU A 60 -9.89 16.59 20.34
CA LEU A 60 -8.63 17.27 20.60
C LEU A 60 -7.78 17.30 19.31
N PRO A 61 -7.03 18.39 19.03
CA PRO A 61 -6.33 18.54 17.75
C PRO A 61 -5.40 17.39 17.38
N TYR A 62 -4.68 16.82 18.36
CA TYR A 62 -3.78 15.68 18.09
C TYR A 62 -4.55 14.38 17.79
N GLU A 63 -5.67 14.13 18.47
CA GLU A 63 -6.53 12.97 18.24
C GLU A 63 -7.21 13.08 16.87
N ALA A 64 -7.66 14.29 16.51
CA ALA A 64 -8.24 14.58 15.22
C ALA A 64 -7.23 14.35 14.08
N MET A 65 -5.98 14.78 14.27
CA MET A 65 -4.89 14.55 13.29
C MET A 65 -4.59 13.06 13.11
N GLU A 66 -4.38 12.33 14.21
CA GLU A 66 -4.05 10.91 14.16
C GLU A 66 -5.19 10.10 13.54
N ARG A 67 -6.44 10.42 13.90
CA ARG A 67 -7.61 9.73 13.38
C ARG A 67 -7.82 10.01 11.89
N ALA A 68 -7.70 11.27 11.47
CA ALA A 68 -7.80 11.64 10.07
C ALA A 68 -6.74 10.91 9.23
N LEU A 69 -5.48 10.91 9.67
CA LEU A 69 -4.41 10.18 8.98
C LEU A 69 -4.72 8.68 8.91
N THR A 70 -5.12 8.07 10.03
CA THR A 70 -5.42 6.63 10.07
C THR A 70 -6.56 6.26 9.12
N GLU A 71 -7.64 7.04 9.12
CA GLU A 71 -8.80 6.78 8.24
C GLU A 71 -8.45 7.00 6.76
N THR A 72 -7.62 7.99 6.42
CA THR A 72 -7.11 8.19 5.05
C THR A 72 -6.25 7.03 4.56
N LEU A 73 -5.41 6.45 5.42
CA LEU A 73 -4.46 5.39 5.03
C LEU A 73 -5.07 3.99 5.00
N LYS A 74 -6.17 3.77 5.74
CA LYS A 74 -6.73 2.44 6.03
C LYS A 74 -7.06 1.61 4.79
N ASP A 75 -7.60 2.25 3.76
CA ASP A 75 -8.13 1.55 2.58
C ASP A 75 -7.19 1.68 1.37
N ILE A 76 -5.96 2.15 1.57
CA ILE A 76 -4.94 2.15 0.52
C ILE A 76 -4.54 0.71 0.24
N SER A 77 -4.83 0.27 -0.98
CA SER A 77 -4.45 -1.04 -1.50
C SER A 77 -3.64 -0.85 -2.77
N SER A 78 -2.55 -1.60 -2.88
CA SER A 78 -1.71 -1.61 -4.06
C SER A 78 -1.35 -3.03 -4.46
N PRO A 79 -1.01 -3.27 -5.75
CA PRO A 79 -0.43 -4.54 -6.16
C PRO A 79 0.71 -5.03 -5.27
N TYR A 80 1.57 -4.12 -4.80
CA TYR A 80 2.61 -4.46 -3.84
C TYR A 80 2.07 -4.96 -2.50
N SER A 81 1.10 -4.27 -1.89
CA SER A 81 0.56 -4.70 -0.59
C SER A 81 -0.13 -6.06 -0.68
N ILE A 82 -0.87 -6.30 -1.77
CA ILE A 82 -1.52 -7.59 -2.04
C ILE A 82 -0.49 -8.71 -2.16
N LEU A 83 0.60 -8.47 -2.90
CA LEU A 83 1.67 -9.45 -3.02
C LEU A 83 2.36 -9.69 -1.68
N LYS A 84 2.59 -8.64 -0.89
CA LYS A 84 3.22 -8.77 0.43
C LYS A 84 2.38 -9.63 1.38
N ASP A 85 1.07 -9.37 1.45
CA ASP A 85 0.15 -10.17 2.25
C ASP A 85 0.12 -11.62 1.78
N PHE A 86 0.06 -11.84 0.46
CA PHE A 86 0.13 -13.16 -0.15
C PHE A 86 1.42 -13.91 0.22
N LEU A 87 2.58 -13.24 0.20
CA LEU A 87 3.86 -13.83 0.56
C LEU A 87 3.92 -14.23 2.03
N ILE A 88 3.37 -13.40 2.93
CA ILE A 88 3.26 -13.71 4.36
C ILE A 88 2.37 -14.94 4.58
N GLU A 89 1.21 -14.98 3.94
CA GLU A 89 0.27 -16.10 4.07
C GLU A 89 0.85 -17.43 3.54
N ASN A 90 1.74 -17.38 2.56
CA ASN A 90 2.30 -18.55 1.89
C ASN A 90 3.78 -18.80 2.21
N GLU A 91 4.37 -18.05 3.14
CA GLU A 91 5.81 -18.01 3.40
C GLU A 91 6.39 -19.41 3.65
N THR A 92 5.75 -20.18 4.55
CA THR A 92 6.22 -21.52 4.90
C THR A 92 6.26 -22.45 3.69
N PHE A 93 5.23 -22.39 2.83
CA PHE A 93 5.15 -23.24 1.65
C PHE A 93 6.16 -22.80 0.58
N LEU A 94 6.28 -21.50 0.34
CA LEU A 94 7.22 -20.94 -0.63
C LEU A 94 8.67 -21.19 -0.22
N ASN A 95 9.00 -21.01 1.06
CA ASN A 95 10.32 -21.33 1.60
C ASN A 95 10.65 -22.82 1.39
N TYR A 96 9.74 -23.73 1.78
CA TYR A 96 9.95 -25.17 1.61
C TYR A 96 10.15 -25.58 0.13
N THR A 97 9.41 -24.96 -0.79
CA THR A 97 9.44 -25.35 -2.22
C THR A 97 10.55 -24.69 -3.02
N THR A 98 10.99 -23.50 -2.62
CA THR A 98 11.96 -22.68 -3.39
C THR A 98 13.33 -22.58 -2.74
N GLY A 99 13.41 -22.79 -1.41
CA GLY A 99 14.61 -22.64 -0.59
C GLY A 99 14.96 -21.19 -0.25
N ILE A 100 14.06 -20.23 -0.51
CA ILE A 100 14.26 -18.81 -0.19
C ILE A 100 13.54 -18.51 1.12
N GLU A 101 14.31 -18.14 2.16
CA GLU A 101 13.78 -17.88 3.50
C GLU A 101 13.28 -16.45 3.70
N ASP A 102 13.88 -15.49 3.00
CA ASP A 102 13.66 -14.06 3.24
C ASP A 102 12.89 -13.43 2.07
N LEU A 103 11.56 -13.59 2.13
CA LEU A 103 10.61 -13.18 1.08
C LEU A 103 10.11 -11.74 1.25
N ASP A 104 10.43 -11.05 2.35
CA ASP A 104 9.91 -9.72 2.66
C ASP A 104 10.77 -8.56 2.11
N LYS A 105 11.96 -8.88 1.57
CA LYS A 105 12.86 -7.88 0.98
C LYS A 105 12.16 -7.10 -0.11
N GLN A 106 12.07 -5.78 0.06
CA GLN A 106 11.44 -4.88 -0.90
C GLN A 106 11.89 -5.11 -2.36
N ASP A 107 13.20 -5.25 -2.61
CA ASP A 107 13.71 -5.50 -3.97
C ASP A 107 13.25 -6.84 -4.56
N LEU A 108 13.08 -7.86 -3.71
CA LEU A 108 12.54 -9.16 -4.13
C LEU A 108 11.04 -9.04 -4.41
N VAL A 109 10.28 -8.40 -3.52
CA VAL A 109 8.84 -8.18 -3.70
C VAL A 109 8.57 -7.37 -4.98
N LEU A 110 9.36 -6.32 -5.26
CA LEU A 110 9.24 -5.54 -6.50
C LEU A 110 9.56 -6.36 -7.76
N LYS A 111 10.55 -7.25 -7.71
CA LYS A 111 10.82 -8.18 -8.82
C LYS A 111 9.68 -9.17 -9.03
N LEU A 112 9.18 -9.75 -7.95
CA LEU A 112 8.04 -10.67 -8.00
C LEU A 112 6.79 -9.96 -8.55
N LEU A 113 6.54 -8.72 -8.13
CA LEU A 113 5.45 -7.89 -8.62
C LEU A 113 5.55 -7.68 -10.14
N ALA A 114 6.72 -7.31 -10.66
CA ALA A 114 6.92 -7.10 -12.09
C ALA A 114 6.62 -8.37 -12.91
N GLU A 115 7.00 -9.55 -12.40
CA GLU A 115 6.81 -10.84 -13.07
C GLU A 115 5.40 -11.42 -12.90
N ASN A 116 4.60 -10.92 -11.94
CA ASN A 116 3.30 -11.50 -11.56
C ASN A 116 2.15 -10.47 -11.57
N VAL A 117 2.33 -9.33 -12.25
CA VAL A 117 1.36 -8.22 -12.24
C VAL A 117 -0.02 -8.63 -12.73
N GLU A 118 -0.11 -9.53 -13.72
CA GLU A 118 -1.38 -10.00 -14.26
C GLU A 118 -2.15 -10.83 -13.23
N GLN A 119 -1.47 -11.72 -12.51
CA GLN A 119 -2.08 -12.56 -11.48
C GLN A 119 -2.54 -11.73 -10.28
N ILE A 120 -1.75 -10.73 -9.88
CA ILE A 120 -2.12 -9.79 -8.82
C ILE A 120 -3.34 -8.94 -9.23
N SER A 121 -3.39 -8.50 -10.49
CA SER A 121 -4.55 -7.79 -11.02
C SER A 121 -5.81 -8.66 -11.01
N ALA A 122 -5.66 -9.97 -11.29
CA ALA A 122 -6.79 -10.91 -11.21
C ALA A 122 -7.33 -11.06 -9.78
N ILE A 123 -6.48 -11.02 -8.75
CA ILE A 123 -6.90 -10.99 -7.34
C ILE A 123 -7.70 -9.72 -7.04
N GLN A 124 -7.21 -8.56 -7.50
CA GLN A 124 -7.91 -7.27 -7.30
C GLN A 124 -9.29 -7.23 -7.95
N MET A 125 -9.43 -7.88 -9.10
CA MET A 125 -10.68 -7.87 -9.89
C MET A 125 -11.62 -9.03 -9.57
N ALA A 126 -11.22 -9.98 -8.72
CA ALA A 126 -12.04 -11.14 -8.38
C ALA A 126 -13.33 -10.71 -7.68
N ALA A 127 -14.48 -10.99 -8.30
CA ALA A 127 -15.79 -10.61 -7.80
C ALA A 127 -16.42 -11.70 -6.93
N THR A 128 -15.90 -12.93 -7.00
CA THR A 128 -16.43 -14.11 -6.29
C THR A 128 -15.34 -14.86 -5.52
N PRO A 129 -15.71 -15.63 -4.47
CA PRO A 129 -14.77 -16.48 -3.75
C PRO A 129 -14.07 -17.52 -4.65
N GLU A 130 -14.76 -18.04 -5.67
CA GLU A 130 -14.20 -18.99 -6.62
C GLU A 130 -13.14 -18.35 -7.52
N GLU A 131 -13.42 -17.16 -8.05
CA GLU A 131 -12.45 -16.37 -8.82
C GLU A 131 -11.23 -16.00 -7.97
N MET A 132 -11.46 -15.58 -6.72
CA MET A 132 -10.40 -15.27 -5.76
C MET A 132 -9.52 -16.50 -5.50
N THR A 133 -10.13 -17.67 -5.33
CA THR A 133 -9.40 -18.93 -5.13
C THR A 133 -8.57 -19.30 -6.36
N GLN A 134 -9.11 -19.10 -7.56
CA GLN A 134 -8.38 -19.40 -8.80
C GLN A 134 -7.23 -18.42 -9.02
N ALA A 135 -7.46 -17.11 -8.84
CA ALA A 135 -6.44 -16.08 -8.96
C ALA A 135 -5.29 -16.32 -7.97
N ASN A 136 -5.58 -16.67 -6.72
CA ASN A 136 -4.57 -17.02 -5.73
C ASN A 136 -3.73 -18.24 -6.13
N LYS A 137 -4.34 -19.28 -6.72
CA LYS A 137 -3.59 -20.45 -7.21
C LYS A 137 -2.65 -20.06 -8.35
N GLU A 138 -3.11 -19.23 -9.26
CA GLU A 138 -2.29 -18.75 -10.37
C GLU A 138 -1.14 -17.88 -9.89
N LEU A 139 -1.39 -16.99 -8.91
CA LEU A 139 -0.34 -16.21 -8.28
C LEU A 139 0.68 -17.11 -7.58
N LEU A 140 0.25 -18.12 -6.83
CA LEU A 140 1.16 -19.06 -6.18
C LEU A 140 2.08 -19.78 -7.16
N LEU A 141 1.52 -20.23 -8.29
CA LEU A 141 2.29 -20.88 -9.35
C LEU A 141 3.26 -19.90 -10.02
N GLY A 142 2.85 -18.66 -10.25
CA GLY A 142 3.67 -17.61 -10.83
C GLY A 142 4.85 -17.26 -9.91
N VAL A 143 4.56 -16.86 -8.67
CA VAL A 143 5.55 -16.51 -7.65
C VAL A 143 6.54 -17.66 -7.43
N GLY A 144 6.04 -18.89 -7.28
CA GLY A 144 6.89 -20.06 -7.11
C GLY A 144 7.86 -20.27 -8.28
N LYS A 145 7.39 -20.11 -9.53
CA LYS A 145 8.26 -20.20 -10.72
C LYS A 145 9.31 -19.09 -10.74
N THR A 146 8.93 -17.85 -10.44
CA THR A 146 9.86 -16.71 -10.40
C THR A 146 10.93 -16.93 -9.34
N LEU A 147 10.55 -17.35 -8.13
CA LEU A 147 11.49 -17.65 -7.04
C LEU A 147 12.47 -18.78 -7.42
N ILE A 148 11.99 -19.87 -8.03
CA ILE A 148 12.86 -20.97 -8.50
C ILE A 148 13.84 -20.48 -9.58
N ALA A 149 13.41 -19.59 -10.47
CA ALA A 149 14.29 -19.01 -11.49
C ALA A 149 15.37 -18.13 -10.86
N LEU A 150 15.00 -17.31 -9.88
CA LEU A 150 15.93 -16.45 -9.14
C LEU A 150 16.97 -17.25 -8.36
N ASN A 151 16.59 -18.38 -7.76
CA ASN A 151 17.53 -19.24 -7.01
C ASN A 151 18.53 -19.99 -7.91
N LYS A 152 18.28 -20.06 -9.21
CA LYS A 152 19.16 -20.72 -10.20
C LYS A 152 20.06 -19.75 -10.96
N SER A 153 19.89 -18.45 -10.76
CA SER A 153 20.63 -17.38 -11.43
C SER A 153 21.80 -16.91 -10.60
#